data_AF-A0A4Y3QS42-F1
#
_entry.id   AF-A0A4Y3QS42-F1
#
_cell.length_a   1.000
_cell.length_b   1.000
_cell.length_c   1.000
_cell.angle_alpha   90.00
_cell.angle_beta   90.00
_cell.angle_gamma   90.00
#
_symmetry.space_group_name_H-M   'P 1'
#
loop_
_entity.id
_entity.type
_entity.pdbx_description
1 polymer ?
#
loop_
_entity_poly.entity_id
_entity_poly.type
_entity_poly.pdbx_seq_one_letter_code
_entity_poly.pdbx_strand_id
1 'polypeptide(L)'
;MRTRLVPFAMTAVLLGGGTAAVATAPAQAAPSGPDATIQSCYGSARNYTSAPGGSGSNAHWPGTGKYAYTTANCNDINLKVNYDRTVRTCFQKTGKCNGWKKARKGQWALAATDVKTGTGFYIQFKGANRSTGKIAY
;
A
#
# COMPACT_ATOMS: atom_id res chain seq x y z
N MET A 1 -29.60 -36.51 -14.42
CA MET A 1 -30.74 -37.16 -13.72
C MET A 1 -30.24 -37.83 -12.46
N ARG A 2 -30.65 -37.35 -11.27
CA ARG A 2 -31.14 -38.16 -10.14
C ARG A 2 -31.49 -37.23 -8.97
N THR A 3 -32.77 -36.93 -8.94
CA THR A 3 -33.57 -36.31 -7.90
C THR A 3 -33.49 -37.08 -6.58
N ARG A 4 -33.43 -36.38 -5.44
CA ARG A 4 -34.10 -36.78 -4.19
C ARG A 4 -34.60 -35.55 -3.42
N LEU A 5 -35.93 -35.39 -3.42
CA LEU A 5 -36.73 -34.77 -2.34
C LEU A 5 -36.77 -35.80 -1.17
N VAL A 6 -37.10 -35.50 0.09
CA VAL A 6 -38.38 -35.03 0.68
C VAL A 6 -38.14 -34.58 2.18
N PRO A 7 -39.13 -34.21 3.03
CA PRO A 7 -39.10 -33.03 3.93
C PRO A 7 -39.24 -33.44 5.44
N PHE A 8 -39.82 -32.54 6.26
CA PHE A 8 -40.40 -32.66 7.63
C PHE A 8 -39.76 -31.60 8.56
N ALA A 9 -40.34 -30.41 8.71
CA ALA A 9 -41.46 -30.02 9.58
C ALA A 9 -41.13 -30.13 11.09
N MET A 10 -41.11 -28.99 11.79
CA MET A 10 -41.94 -28.77 12.99
C MET A 10 -41.82 -27.33 13.49
N THR A 11 -42.99 -26.73 13.63
CA THR A 11 -43.30 -25.41 14.17
C THR A 11 -43.11 -25.41 15.69
N ALA A 12 -42.47 -24.39 16.25
CA ALA A 12 -42.59 -24.06 17.67
C ALA A 12 -42.93 -22.57 17.80
N VAL A 13 -44.19 -22.30 18.15
CA VAL A 13 -44.70 -20.99 18.57
C VAL A 13 -44.31 -20.80 20.03
N LEU A 14 -43.56 -19.73 20.33
CA LEU A 14 -43.43 -19.19 21.67
C LEU A 14 -43.89 -17.74 21.64
N LEU A 15 -45.15 -17.54 22.03
CA LEU A 15 -45.71 -16.26 22.42
C LEU A 15 -45.12 -15.88 23.77
N GLY A 16 -44.12 -14.99 23.76
CA GLY A 16 -43.59 -14.34 24.95
C GLY A 16 -43.77 -12.84 24.83
N GLY A 17 -44.74 -12.29 25.57
CA GLY A 17 -44.91 -10.85 25.72
C GLY A 17 -43.66 -10.24 26.35
N GLY A 18 -43.09 -9.25 25.67
CA GLY A 18 -41.95 -8.47 26.13
C GLY A 18 -42.18 -7.02 25.75
N THR A 19 -42.11 -6.14 26.74
CA THR A 19 -42.19 -4.69 26.63
C THR A 19 -41.34 -4.16 25.47
N ALA A 20 -41.87 -3.18 24.74
CA ALA A 20 -41.18 -2.50 23.66
C ALA A 20 -39.94 -1.76 24.19
N ALA A 21 -38.81 -2.47 24.29
CA ALA A 21 -37.50 -1.85 24.33
C ALA A 21 -37.21 -1.38 22.90
N VAL A 22 -37.27 -0.06 22.69
CA VAL A 22 -36.77 0.58 21.48
C VAL A 22 -35.26 0.31 21.46
N ALA A 23 -34.86 -0.81 20.85
CA ALA A 23 -33.47 -1.09 20.60
C ALA A 23 -33.00 -0.06 19.56
N THR A 24 -32.39 1.02 20.02
CA THR A 24 -31.47 1.82 19.22
C THR A 24 -30.35 0.87 18.78
N ALA A 25 -30.54 0.25 17.61
CA ALA A 25 -29.49 -0.50 16.96
C ALA A 25 -28.28 0.42 16.86
N PRO A 26 -27.06 -0.03 17.22
CA PRO A 26 -25.88 0.75 16.96
C PRO A 26 -25.83 0.99 15.46
N ALA A 27 -25.77 2.26 15.06
CA ALA A 27 -25.46 2.62 13.69
C ALA A 27 -24.13 1.95 13.35
N GLN A 28 -24.18 0.88 12.56
CA GLN A 28 -22.99 0.28 11.97
C GLN A 28 -22.36 1.36 11.11
N ALA A 29 -21.28 1.95 11.62
CA ALA A 29 -20.42 2.82 10.85
C ALA A 29 -20.04 2.05 9.59
N ALA A 30 -20.49 2.55 8.43
CA ALA A 30 -20.11 2.00 7.15
C ALA A 30 -18.57 1.92 7.09
N PRO A 31 -17.99 0.88 6.48
CA PRO A 31 -16.55 0.79 6.34
C PRO A 31 -16.05 2.08 5.71
N SER A 32 -15.20 2.79 6.46
CA SER A 32 -14.54 4.00 6.00
C SER A 32 -13.90 3.68 4.66
N GLY A 33 -14.30 4.41 3.62
CA GLY A 33 -13.59 4.38 2.34
C GLY A 33 -12.09 4.63 2.55
N PRO A 34 -11.24 4.31 1.56
CA PRO A 34 -9.81 4.55 1.68
C PRO A 34 -9.57 5.99 2.15
N ASP A 35 -8.77 6.14 3.21
CA ASP A 35 -8.44 7.41 3.84
C ASP A 35 -8.12 8.45 2.76
N ALA A 36 -8.80 9.60 2.81
CA ALA A 36 -8.66 10.65 1.80
C ALA A 36 -7.19 11.08 1.61
N THR A 37 -6.38 10.94 2.66
CA THR A 37 -4.93 11.20 2.68
C THR A 37 -4.13 10.19 1.85
N ILE A 38 -4.51 8.91 1.90
CA ILE A 38 -3.90 7.87 1.04
C ILE A 38 -4.29 8.10 -0.42
N GLN A 39 -5.53 8.55 -0.65
CA GLN A 39 -6.03 8.79 -1.99
C GLN A 39 -5.40 10.02 -2.65
N SER A 40 -5.19 11.10 -1.90
CA SER A 40 -4.42 12.27 -2.37
C SER A 40 -2.95 11.91 -2.62
N CYS A 41 -2.35 11.08 -1.76
CA CYS A 41 -0.99 10.59 -1.94
C CYS A 41 -0.84 9.84 -3.27
N TYR A 42 -1.66 8.80 -3.51
CA TYR A 42 -1.60 8.03 -4.75
C TYR A 42 -2.05 8.84 -5.98
N GLY A 43 -2.90 9.85 -5.81
CA GLY A 43 -3.25 10.80 -6.86
C GLY A 43 -2.06 11.63 -7.35
N SER A 44 -1.08 11.90 -6.49
CA SER A 44 0.16 12.62 -6.83
C SER A 44 1.25 11.74 -7.46
N ALA A 45 0.97 10.45 -7.64
CA ALA A 45 1.95 9.48 -8.11
C ALA A 45 2.53 9.81 -9.48
N ARG A 46 3.85 9.66 -9.60
CA ARG A 46 4.61 9.93 -10.82
C ARG A 46 5.15 8.64 -11.41
N ASN A 47 5.18 8.54 -12.74
CA ASN A 47 5.90 7.47 -13.41
C ASN A 47 7.41 7.63 -13.16
N TYR A 48 8.10 6.52 -12.96
CA TYR A 48 9.55 6.52 -12.81
C TYR A 48 10.20 5.46 -13.69
N THR A 49 11.44 5.73 -14.06
CA THR A 49 12.38 4.76 -14.62
C THR A 49 13.70 4.89 -13.89
N SER A 50 14.17 3.82 -13.26
CA SER A 50 15.43 3.82 -12.53
C SER A 50 16.62 3.86 -13.51
N ALA A 51 17.75 4.37 -13.04
CA ALA A 51 19.04 4.06 -13.63
C ALA A 51 19.36 2.57 -13.38
N PRO A 52 19.99 1.88 -14.35
CA PRO A 52 20.54 0.55 -14.09
C PRO A 52 21.69 0.66 -13.08
N GLY A 53 21.99 -0.44 -12.41
CA GLY A 53 23.26 -0.61 -11.70
C GLY A 53 24.37 -1.03 -12.67
N GLY A 54 25.62 -0.91 -12.23
CA GLY A 54 26.79 -1.50 -12.90
C GLY A 54 27.26 -2.81 -12.25
N SER A 55 28.48 -3.26 -12.57
CA SER A 55 29.10 -4.45 -11.95
C SER A 55 29.06 -4.35 -10.42
N GLY A 56 28.29 -5.24 -9.79
CA GLY A 56 28.14 -5.30 -8.33
C GLY A 56 27.24 -4.24 -7.70
N SER A 57 26.63 -3.35 -8.49
CA SER A 57 25.78 -2.26 -7.99
C SER A 57 24.30 -2.51 -8.24
N ASN A 58 23.47 -2.05 -7.30
CA ASN A 58 22.01 -2.09 -7.41
C ASN A 58 21.52 -0.99 -8.36
N ALA A 59 20.37 -1.18 -9.00
CA ALA A 59 19.71 -0.09 -9.70
C ALA A 59 19.17 0.98 -8.73
N HIS A 60 19.07 2.24 -9.18
CA HIS A 60 18.72 3.38 -8.33
C HIS A 60 17.72 4.33 -9.02
N TRP A 61 16.81 4.91 -8.26
CA TRP A 61 15.99 6.05 -8.71
C TRP A 61 16.05 7.17 -7.67
N PRO A 62 16.22 8.46 -8.05
CA PRO A 62 16.27 9.02 -9.42
C PRO A 62 17.59 8.83 -10.19
N GLY A 63 18.51 8.01 -9.67
CA GLY A 63 19.80 7.68 -10.27
C GLY A 63 20.93 7.93 -9.27
N THR A 64 22.13 7.40 -9.54
CA THR A 64 23.29 7.58 -8.65
C THR A 64 23.62 9.06 -8.46
N GLY A 65 23.83 9.47 -7.21
CA GLY A 65 24.13 10.85 -6.85
C GLY A 65 22.94 11.83 -6.91
N LYS A 66 21.73 11.34 -7.23
CA LYS A 66 20.51 12.15 -7.31
C LYS A 66 19.53 11.75 -6.21
N TYR A 67 18.73 12.72 -5.77
CA TYR A 67 17.74 12.55 -4.72
C TYR A 67 16.38 13.10 -5.16
N ALA A 68 15.32 12.41 -4.74
CA ALA A 68 13.96 12.94 -4.71
C ALA A 68 13.66 13.51 -3.32
N TYR A 69 12.67 14.39 -3.21
CA TYR A 69 12.31 15.02 -1.94
C TYR A 69 10.83 14.82 -1.66
N THR A 70 10.51 14.31 -0.46
CA THR A 70 9.11 14.12 -0.02
C THR A 70 8.32 15.42 -0.08
N THR A 71 7.05 15.31 -0.44
CA THR A 71 6.13 16.44 -0.51
C THR A 71 5.18 16.43 0.69
N ALA A 72 4.24 17.38 0.75
CA ALA A 72 3.18 17.34 1.76
C ALA A 72 2.01 16.43 1.34
N ASN A 73 2.06 15.84 0.15
CA ASN A 73 0.96 15.02 -0.38
C ASN A 73 0.95 13.60 0.21
N CYS A 74 2.09 13.14 0.71
CA CYS A 74 2.25 11.82 1.29
C CYS A 74 3.08 11.93 2.58
N ASN A 75 2.58 11.33 3.66
CA ASN A 75 3.41 11.09 4.85
C ASN A 75 4.42 9.95 4.64
N ASP A 76 4.24 9.18 3.56
CA ASP A 76 4.97 7.95 3.28
C ASP A 76 5.58 7.97 1.88
N ILE A 77 6.61 7.14 1.68
CA ILE A 77 7.13 6.86 0.34
C ILE A 77 6.54 5.54 -0.14
N ASN A 78 5.69 5.63 -1.16
CA ASN A 78 4.95 4.51 -1.73
C ASN A 78 5.41 4.22 -3.16
N LEU A 79 5.52 2.94 -3.50
CA LEU A 79 6.05 2.49 -4.78
C LEU A 79 5.19 1.39 -5.38
N LYS A 80 4.85 1.51 -6.66
CA LYS A 80 4.14 0.49 -7.45
C LYS A 80 5.01 0.05 -8.61
N VAL A 81 5.59 -1.14 -8.49
CA VAL A 81 6.55 -1.68 -9.48
C VAL A 81 5.84 -2.41 -10.62
N ASN A 82 6.41 -2.34 -11.83
CA ASN A 82 5.89 -3.09 -12.99
C ASN A 82 6.33 -4.57 -13.01
N TYR A 83 7.31 -4.94 -12.18
CA TYR A 83 7.83 -6.30 -12.00
C TYR A 83 8.19 -6.49 -10.52
N ASP A 84 8.18 -7.72 -10.02
CA ASP A 84 8.59 -7.98 -8.62
C ASP A 84 10.01 -7.46 -8.36
N ARG A 85 10.17 -6.66 -7.31
CA ARG A 85 11.46 -6.10 -6.89
C ARG A 85 11.64 -6.24 -5.39
N THR A 86 12.90 -6.30 -4.98
CA THR A 86 13.29 -6.08 -3.59
C THR A 86 13.88 -4.68 -3.51
N VAL A 87 13.29 -3.81 -2.69
CA VAL A 87 13.58 -2.38 -2.64
C VAL A 87 14.00 -1.93 -1.25
N ARG A 88 14.77 -0.86 -1.16
CA ARG A 88 15.01 -0.13 0.09
C ARG A 88 15.09 1.36 -0.19
N THR A 89 14.74 2.15 0.81
CA THR A 89 14.85 3.62 0.79
C THR A 89 16.12 4.02 1.52
N CYS A 90 16.88 4.93 0.92
CA CYS A 90 18.09 5.49 1.49
C CYS A 90 17.94 7.01 1.62
N PHE A 91 18.29 7.56 2.78
CA PHE A 91 18.05 8.97 3.10
C PHE A 91 19.32 9.80 2.94
N GLN A 92 19.22 10.94 2.25
CA GLN A 92 20.33 11.83 1.94
C GLN A 92 21.03 12.34 3.20
N LYS A 93 20.25 12.83 4.17
CA LYS A 93 20.79 13.50 5.37
C LYS A 93 21.62 12.58 6.26
N THR A 94 21.23 11.31 6.36
CA THR A 94 21.88 10.35 7.26
C THR A 94 22.83 9.39 6.54
N GLY A 95 22.72 9.28 5.22
CA GLY A 95 23.40 8.23 4.43
C GLY A 95 22.89 6.82 4.72
N LYS A 96 21.89 6.64 5.60
CA LYS A 96 21.38 5.33 6.02
C LYS A 96 20.24 4.87 5.13
N CYS A 97 20.20 3.56 4.89
CA CYS A 97 19.09 2.89 4.23
C CYS A 97 18.27 2.09 5.22
N ASN A 98 16.97 2.01 4.98
CA ASN A 98 16.12 1.05 5.70
C ASN A 98 16.35 -0.39 5.18
N GLY A 99 15.68 -1.33 5.83
CA GLY A 99 15.72 -2.75 5.45
C GLY A 99 15.12 -3.00 4.07
N TRP A 100 15.61 -4.05 3.41
CA TRP A 100 15.06 -4.52 2.15
C TRP A 100 13.64 -5.04 2.32
N LYS A 101 12.73 -4.62 1.44
CA LYS A 101 11.32 -5.04 1.40
C LYS A 101 10.96 -5.55 0.02
N LYS A 102 10.02 -6.51 -0.05
CA LYS A 102 9.48 -6.99 -1.33
C LYS A 102 8.37 -6.07 -1.79
N ALA A 103 8.49 -5.55 -3.02
CA ALA A 103 7.44 -4.86 -3.75
C ALA A 103 6.95 -5.78 -4.87
N ARG A 104 5.66 -6.13 -4.84
CA ARG A 104 5.05 -7.04 -5.82
C ARG A 104 4.55 -6.26 -7.04
N LYS A 105 4.63 -6.89 -8.21
CA LYS A 105 4.16 -6.36 -9.49
C LYS A 105 2.73 -5.84 -9.37
N GLY A 106 2.52 -4.60 -9.80
CA GLY A 106 1.19 -4.00 -9.90
C GLY A 106 0.52 -3.70 -8.55
N GLN A 107 1.25 -3.78 -7.43
CA GLN A 107 0.75 -3.49 -6.09
C GLN A 107 1.50 -2.31 -5.49
N TRP A 108 0.80 -1.45 -4.75
CA TRP A 108 1.43 -0.42 -3.95
C TRP A 108 2.15 -1.06 -2.76
N ALA A 109 3.40 -0.67 -2.56
CA ALA A 109 4.24 -1.12 -1.47
C ALA A 109 4.81 0.08 -0.70
N LEU A 110 4.81 -0.05 0.63
CA LEU A 110 5.36 0.95 1.54
C LEU A 110 6.89 0.86 1.58
N ALA A 111 7.56 1.75 0.87
CA ALA A 111 9.02 1.81 0.86
C ALA A 111 9.54 2.39 2.18
N ALA A 112 8.97 3.50 2.65
CA ALA A 112 9.22 4.08 3.97
C ALA A 112 7.95 4.76 4.51
N THR A 113 7.82 4.80 5.84
CA THR A 113 6.67 5.39 6.56
C THR A 113 7.10 6.62 7.34
N ASP A 114 6.17 7.53 7.60
CA ASP A 114 6.33 8.69 8.50
C ASP A 114 7.55 9.56 8.15
N VAL A 115 7.73 9.80 6.86
CA VAL A 115 8.84 10.57 6.32
C VAL A 115 8.44 12.04 6.26
N LYS A 116 9.11 12.88 7.06
CA LYS A 116 8.89 14.34 7.07
C LYS A 116 8.98 14.92 5.66
N THR A 117 8.11 15.88 5.33
CA THR A 117 8.18 16.65 4.07
C THR A 117 9.55 17.29 3.86
N GLY A 118 10.00 17.35 2.62
CA GLY A 118 11.31 17.89 2.24
C GLY A 118 12.48 16.95 2.54
N THR A 119 12.23 15.71 2.94
CA THR A 119 13.29 14.73 3.17
C THR A 119 13.84 14.22 1.85
N GLY A 120 15.13 14.44 1.63
CA GLY A 120 15.87 13.90 0.49
C GLY A 120 16.07 12.38 0.61
N PHE A 121 15.73 11.63 -0.43
CA PHE A 121 15.85 10.18 -0.48
C PHE A 121 16.13 9.65 -1.89
N TYR A 122 16.53 8.39 -1.97
CA TYR A 122 16.54 7.61 -3.21
C TYR A 122 16.13 6.16 -2.93
N ILE A 123 15.65 5.47 -3.96
CA ILE A 123 15.26 4.06 -3.89
C ILE A 123 16.36 3.22 -4.54
N GLN A 124 16.79 2.17 -3.84
CA GLN A 124 17.60 1.11 -4.43
C GLN A 124 16.72 -0.10 -4.74
N PHE A 125 17.01 -0.73 -5.88
CA PHE A 125 16.39 -1.98 -6.30
C PHE A 125 17.46 -3.05 -6.35
N LYS A 126 17.26 -4.18 -5.66
CA LYS A 126 18.25 -5.25 -5.61
C LYS A 126 18.60 -5.75 -7.01
N GLY A 127 19.90 -5.80 -7.31
CA GLY A 127 20.46 -6.15 -8.62
C GLY A 127 20.47 -4.99 -9.63
N ALA A 128 21.23 -5.16 -10.71
CA ALA A 128 21.53 -4.10 -11.68
C ALA A 128 20.38 -3.73 -12.63
N ASN A 129 19.37 -4.60 -12.76
CA ASN A 129 18.28 -4.38 -13.73
C ASN A 129 17.45 -3.14 -13.38
N ARG A 130 17.13 -2.36 -14.40
CA ARG A 130 16.24 -1.19 -14.28
C ARG A 130 14.89 -1.60 -13.70
N SER A 131 14.29 -0.69 -12.95
CA SER A 131 12.92 -0.78 -12.49
C SER A 131 12.10 0.35 -13.09
N THR A 132 10.86 0.06 -13.46
CA THR A 132 9.86 1.02 -13.88
C THR A 132 8.60 0.85 -13.05
N GLY A 133 7.82 1.92 -12.93
CA GLY A 133 6.59 1.89 -12.15
C GLY A 133 6.08 3.28 -11.83
N LYS A 134 5.30 3.36 -10.74
CA LYS A 134 4.84 4.61 -10.14
C LYS A 134 5.42 4.80 -8.74
N ILE A 135 5.63 6.04 -8.33
CA ILE A 135 6.07 6.40 -6.99
C ILE A 135 5.29 7.62 -6.50
N ALA A 136 4.91 7.63 -5.22
CA ALA A 136 4.23 8.72 -4.54
C ALA A 136 4.96 9.02 -3.23
N TYR A 137 5.25 10.29 -2.96
CA TYR A 137 6.12 10.72 -1.85
C TYR A 137 5.98 12.21 -1.54
#